data_AF-A0A7L5ALU7-F1
#
_entry.id   AF-A0A7L5ALU7-F1
#
_cell.length_a   1.000
_cell.length_b   1.000
_cell.length_c   1.000
_cell.angle_alpha   90.00
_cell.angle_beta   90.00
_cell.angle_gamma   90.00
#
_symmetry.space_group_name_H-M   'P 1'
#
loop_
_entity.id
_entity.type
_entity.pdbx_description
1 polymer ?
#
loop_
_entity_poly.entity_id
_entity_poly.type
_entity_poly.pdbx_seq_one_letter_code
_entity_poly.pdbx_strand_id
1 'polypeptide(L)'
;MVCVIVPAAALAGCSTKYQGYHSGIDGVLWRQVASFEDPVSRTLFVPVANEPTGYLDDVGGVRWDGAAASAADLRLEDGGVVLYDLSSTESIAKLSVFISSGPRSDEPTDEGPFYNGPSAVFTCFGIEARFRAEATPSVNRVIFDECPATLVMTVP
;
A
#
# COMPACT_ATOMS: atom_id res chain seq x y z
N MET A 1 -17.43 4.21 48.89
CA MET A 1 -16.19 3.83 48.18
C MET A 1 -16.53 3.85 46.71
N VAL A 2 -16.27 4.98 46.03
CA VAL A 2 -16.60 5.16 44.61
C VAL A 2 -15.37 4.76 43.81
N CYS A 3 -15.49 3.69 43.05
CA CYS A 3 -14.43 3.21 42.16
C CYS A 3 -14.43 4.12 40.93
N VAL A 4 -13.48 5.06 40.86
CA VAL A 4 -13.25 5.88 39.66
C VAL A 4 -12.54 5.00 38.65
N ILE A 5 -13.29 4.49 37.68
CA ILE A 5 -12.73 3.83 36.50
C ILE A 5 -12.21 4.96 35.61
N VAL A 6 -10.90 5.19 35.63
CA VAL A 6 -10.21 6.04 34.64
C VAL A 6 -10.25 5.26 33.32
N PRO A 7 -10.94 5.74 32.26
CA PRO A 7 -10.78 5.14 30.96
C PRO A 7 -9.35 5.43 30.51
N ALA A 8 -8.52 4.39 30.45
CA ALA A 8 -7.28 4.44 29.69
C ALA A 8 -7.67 4.70 28.23
N ALA A 9 -7.50 5.93 27.77
CA ALA A 9 -7.57 6.24 26.36
C ALA A 9 -6.42 5.49 25.68
N ALA A 10 -6.73 4.35 25.07
CA ALA A 10 -5.85 3.74 24.10
C ALA A 10 -5.63 4.78 23.01
N LEU A 11 -4.40 5.29 22.91
CA LEU A 11 -3.93 6.04 21.75
C LEU A 11 -3.96 5.04 20.57
N ALA A 12 -5.11 4.89 19.93
CA ALA A 12 -5.18 4.25 18.64
C ALA A 12 -4.28 5.07 17.71
N GLY A 13 -3.23 4.44 17.19
CA GLY A 13 -2.42 5.05 16.15
C GLY A 13 -3.35 5.50 15.03
N CYS A 14 -3.40 6.79 14.75
CA CYS A 14 -4.21 7.28 13.65
C CYS A 14 -3.48 6.95 12.35
N SER A 15 -3.79 5.80 11.75
CA SER A 15 -3.37 5.53 10.38
C SER A 15 -4.08 6.49 9.43
N THR A 16 -3.31 7.06 8.50
CA THR A 16 -3.84 8.07 7.59
C THR A 16 -3.58 7.66 6.15
N LYS A 17 -4.61 7.79 5.31
CA LYS A 17 -4.44 7.57 3.88
C LYS A 17 -3.56 8.68 3.29
N TYR A 18 -2.52 8.31 2.55
CA TYR A 18 -1.68 9.26 1.82
C TYR A 18 -1.92 9.14 0.30
N GLN A 19 -1.77 10.27 -0.41
CA GLN A 19 -1.98 10.38 -1.86
C GLN A 19 -0.70 10.80 -2.59
N GLY A 20 0.41 10.11 -2.32
CA GLY A 20 1.71 10.38 -2.94
C GLY A 20 2.55 11.44 -2.22
N TYR A 21 3.68 11.82 -2.83
CA TYR A 21 4.73 12.64 -2.21
C TYR A 21 4.26 13.99 -1.66
N HIS A 22 3.31 14.66 -2.33
CA HIS A 22 2.80 15.97 -1.92
C HIS A 22 1.73 15.92 -0.81
N SER A 23 1.46 14.75 -0.25
CA SER A 23 0.45 14.57 0.81
C SER A 23 0.85 15.13 2.18
N GLY A 24 2.07 15.68 2.32
CA GLY A 24 2.53 16.30 3.56
C GLY A 24 2.92 15.31 4.65
N ILE A 25 3.11 14.03 4.31
CA ILE A 25 3.69 13.03 5.23
C ILE A 25 5.17 13.34 5.47
N ASP A 26 5.68 13.00 6.65
CA ASP A 26 7.09 13.23 6.94
C ASP A 26 8.01 12.26 6.18
N GLY A 27 9.28 12.64 6.09
CA GLY A 27 10.28 11.89 5.35
C GLY A 27 10.50 10.45 5.83
N VAL A 28 10.24 10.13 7.11
CA VAL A 28 10.40 8.75 7.62
C VAL A 28 9.29 7.86 7.05
N LEU A 29 8.03 8.26 7.22
CA LEU A 29 6.89 7.52 6.66
C LEU A 29 6.97 7.41 5.13
N TRP A 30 7.39 8.48 4.45
CA TRP A 30 7.58 8.44 2.99
C TRP A 30 8.63 7.40 2.58
N ARG A 31 9.78 7.34 3.26
CA ARG A 31 10.82 6.34 2.97
C ARG A 31 10.36 4.91 3.27
N GLN A 32 9.61 4.70 4.35
CA GLN A 32 9.04 3.39 4.69
C GLN A 32 8.11 2.90 3.59
N VAL A 33 7.17 3.74 3.16
CA VAL A 33 6.31 3.47 2.00
C VAL A 33 7.13 3.17 0.74
N ALA A 34 8.10 4.03 0.41
CA ALA A 34 8.91 3.88 -0.80
C ALA A 34 9.69 2.56 -0.81
N SER A 35 10.14 2.09 0.36
CA SER A 35 10.85 0.80 0.48
C SER A 35 10.01 -0.40 0.02
N PHE A 36 8.68 -0.31 0.12
CA PHE A 36 7.74 -1.30 -0.40
C PHE A 36 7.27 -0.98 -1.82
N GLU A 37 7.06 0.30 -2.14
CA GLU A 37 6.54 0.76 -3.43
C GLU A 37 7.57 0.61 -4.56
N ASP A 38 8.86 0.87 -4.31
CA ASP A 38 9.92 0.92 -5.34
C ASP A 38 10.14 -0.44 -6.02
N PRO A 39 10.28 -1.58 -5.31
CA PRO A 39 10.44 -2.89 -5.94
C PRO A 39 9.25 -3.27 -6.83
N VAL A 40 8.02 -3.00 -6.37
CA VAL A 40 6.79 -3.28 -7.13
C VAL A 40 6.70 -2.38 -8.34
N SER A 41 6.94 -1.07 -8.17
CA SER A 41 6.94 -0.09 -9.26
C SER A 41 7.92 -0.46 -10.36
N ARG A 42 9.09 -1.00 -10.02
CA ARG A 42 10.04 -1.48 -11.02
C ARG A 42 9.46 -2.59 -11.89
N THR A 43 8.76 -3.56 -11.29
CA THR A 43 8.11 -4.64 -12.06
C THR A 43 6.92 -4.16 -12.88
N LEU A 44 6.17 -3.17 -12.38
CA LEU A 44 5.02 -2.60 -13.08
C LEU A 44 5.41 -1.77 -14.30
N PHE A 45 6.41 -0.88 -14.16
CA PHE A 45 6.75 0.10 -15.19
C PHE A 45 7.92 -0.30 -16.10
N VAL A 46 8.63 -1.38 -15.76
CA VAL A 46 9.68 -1.97 -16.59
C VAL A 46 9.44 -3.49 -16.70
N PRO A 47 8.33 -3.92 -17.33
CA PRO A 47 7.96 -5.33 -17.35
C PRO A 47 8.87 -6.16 -18.26
N VAL A 48 9.09 -7.41 -17.84
CA VAL A 48 9.87 -8.40 -18.60
C VAL A 48 8.96 -9.15 -19.57
N ALA A 49 7.76 -9.55 -19.11
CA ALA A 49 6.74 -10.15 -19.96
C ALA A 49 6.05 -9.11 -20.85
N ASN A 50 5.83 -9.49 -22.12
CA ASN A 50 5.07 -8.69 -23.09
C ASN A 50 3.69 -9.29 -23.41
N GLU A 51 3.12 -10.02 -22.45
CA GLU A 51 1.76 -10.55 -22.54
C GLU A 51 1.05 -10.40 -21.17
N PRO A 52 -0.29 -10.21 -21.15
CA PRO A 52 -1.01 -9.83 -19.94
C PRO A 52 -0.88 -10.79 -18.75
N THR A 53 -0.83 -12.11 -18.98
CA THR A 53 -0.80 -13.08 -17.87
C THR A 53 0.59 -13.12 -17.27
N GLY A 54 1.62 -13.31 -18.10
CA GLY A 54 3.02 -13.22 -17.67
C GLY A 54 3.35 -11.89 -16.97
N TYR A 55 2.77 -10.77 -17.41
CA TYR A 55 2.93 -9.50 -16.73
C TYR A 55 2.44 -9.55 -15.26
N LEU A 56 1.26 -10.13 -15.01
CA LEU A 56 0.72 -10.25 -13.64
C LEU A 56 1.49 -11.26 -12.79
N ASP A 57 2.02 -12.32 -13.40
CA ASP A 57 2.84 -13.32 -12.71
C ASP A 57 4.18 -12.72 -12.25
N ASP A 58 4.77 -11.84 -13.07
CA ASP A 58 6.03 -11.16 -12.82
C ASP A 58 5.93 -10.04 -11.76
N VAL A 59 4.73 -9.49 -11.49
CA VAL A 59 4.59 -8.46 -10.45
C VAL A 59 4.91 -9.06 -9.08
N GLY A 60 5.94 -8.53 -8.44
CA GLY A 60 6.35 -8.91 -7.10
C GLY A 60 5.39 -8.37 -6.04
N GLY A 61 5.09 -9.18 -5.03
CA GLY A 61 4.25 -8.80 -3.89
C GLY A 61 3.43 -9.96 -3.34
N VAL A 62 2.91 -9.78 -2.13
CA VAL A 62 1.98 -10.73 -1.53
C VAL A 62 0.62 -10.57 -2.21
N ARG A 63 0.01 -11.68 -2.63
CA ARG A 63 -1.31 -11.67 -3.27
C ARG A 63 -2.38 -11.92 -2.23
N TRP A 64 -3.45 -11.11 -2.27
CA TRP A 64 -4.63 -11.28 -1.44
C TRP A 64 -5.83 -11.64 -2.32
N ASP A 65 -6.61 -12.62 -1.89
CA ASP A 65 -7.77 -13.16 -2.58
C ASP A 65 -9.06 -12.37 -2.32
N GLY A 66 -8.98 -11.29 -1.55
CA GLY A 66 -10.13 -10.46 -1.17
C GLY A 66 -10.91 -11.01 0.04
N ALA A 67 -10.52 -12.17 0.58
CA ALA A 67 -11.23 -12.77 1.71
C ALA A 67 -10.85 -12.09 3.02
N ALA A 68 -11.85 -11.78 3.85
CA ALA A 68 -11.60 -11.19 5.17
C ALA A 68 -10.77 -12.10 6.09
N ALA A 69 -10.91 -13.43 5.94
CA ALA A 69 -10.20 -14.40 6.76
C ALA A 69 -8.69 -14.43 6.51
N SER A 70 -8.24 -14.15 5.28
CA SER A 70 -6.82 -14.18 4.88
C SER A 70 -6.11 -12.84 5.10
N ALA A 71 -6.86 -11.77 5.39
CA ALA A 71 -6.29 -10.43 5.53
C ALA A 71 -5.36 -10.28 6.74
N ALA A 72 -5.62 -11.01 7.82
CA ALA A 72 -4.77 -11.02 9.01
C ALA A 72 -3.41 -11.67 8.75
N ASP A 73 -3.34 -12.64 7.83
CA ASP A 73 -2.09 -13.34 7.50
C ASP A 73 -1.13 -12.49 6.65
N LEU A 74 -1.60 -11.34 6.14
CA LEU A 74 -0.81 -10.40 5.32
C LEU A 74 0.20 -9.59 6.16
N ARG A 75 0.01 -9.55 7.48
CA ARG A 75 0.89 -8.86 8.44
C ARG A 75 1.11 -7.37 8.15
N LEU A 76 0.07 -6.66 7.72
CA LEU A 76 0.14 -5.23 7.37
C LEU A 76 0.41 -4.31 8.58
N GLU A 77 0.31 -4.85 9.79
CA GLU A 77 0.73 -4.21 11.04
C GLU A 77 2.23 -3.90 11.07
N ASP A 78 3.05 -4.62 10.30
CA ASP A 78 4.49 -4.40 10.18
C ASP A 78 4.86 -3.53 8.95
N GLY A 79 3.86 -3.15 8.15
CA GLY A 79 4.05 -2.54 6.83
C GLY A 79 4.21 -3.56 5.72
N GLY A 80 3.99 -3.15 4.49
CA GLY A 80 4.10 -4.04 3.34
C GLY A 80 3.29 -3.62 2.12
N VAL A 81 3.32 -4.48 1.11
CA VAL A 81 2.58 -4.32 -0.15
C VAL A 81 1.76 -5.56 -0.47
N VAL A 82 0.51 -5.33 -0.85
CA VAL A 82 -0.47 -6.38 -1.18
C VAL A 82 -1.05 -6.10 -2.56
N LEU A 83 -1.07 -7.13 -3.40
CA LEU A 83 -1.70 -7.12 -4.73
C LEU A 83 -3.06 -7.81 -4.63
N TYR A 84 -4.10 -7.22 -5.20
CA TYR A 84 -5.47 -7.74 -5.16
C TYR A 84 -6.24 -7.36 -6.43
N ASP A 85 -7.43 -7.93 -6.63
CA ASP A 85 -8.28 -7.71 -7.82
C ASP A 85 -7.55 -7.94 -9.15
N LEU A 86 -6.70 -8.97 -9.22
CA LEU A 86 -5.98 -9.32 -10.44
C LEU A 86 -6.95 -9.83 -11.51
N SER A 87 -6.84 -9.29 -12.71
CA SER A 87 -7.59 -9.78 -13.88
C SER A 87 -6.84 -9.52 -15.18
N SER A 88 -7.00 -10.40 -16.16
CA SER A 88 -6.42 -10.26 -17.48
C SER A 88 -7.42 -10.56 -18.60
N THR A 89 -7.17 -9.94 -19.75
CA THR A 89 -7.75 -10.31 -21.05
C THR A 89 -6.59 -10.56 -22.03
N GLU A 90 -6.87 -10.77 -23.30
CA GLU A 90 -5.82 -10.95 -24.33
C GLU A 90 -4.91 -9.72 -24.52
N SER A 91 -5.34 -8.52 -24.09
CA SER A 91 -4.59 -7.28 -24.33
C SER A 91 -4.52 -6.34 -23.13
N ILE A 92 -5.09 -6.73 -21.99
CA ILE A 92 -5.13 -5.89 -20.79
C ILE A 92 -4.80 -6.74 -19.57
N ALA A 93 -3.91 -6.25 -18.72
CA ALA A 93 -3.71 -6.74 -17.37
C ALA A 93 -4.11 -5.66 -16.37
N LYS A 94 -4.81 -6.06 -15.31
CA LYS A 94 -5.23 -5.18 -14.22
C LYS A 94 -4.87 -5.79 -12.89
N LEU A 95 -4.47 -4.94 -11.97
CA LEU A 95 -4.34 -5.27 -10.56
C LEU A 95 -4.56 -4.01 -9.73
N SER A 96 -4.89 -4.21 -8.46
CA SER A 96 -4.89 -3.18 -7.44
C SER A 96 -3.73 -3.44 -6.47
N VAL A 97 -3.18 -2.37 -5.92
CA VAL A 97 -2.06 -2.41 -4.98
C VAL A 97 -2.47 -1.66 -3.72
N PHE A 98 -2.23 -2.26 -2.55
CA PHE A 98 -2.34 -1.63 -1.25
C PHE A 98 -0.96 -1.58 -0.60
N ILE A 99 -0.60 -0.45 0.00
CA ILE A 99 0.68 -0.26 0.69
C ILE A 99 0.42 0.29 2.09
N SER A 100 1.08 -0.30 3.08
CA SER A 100 1.15 0.19 4.47
C SER A 100 2.60 0.54 4.79
N SER A 101 2.83 1.68 5.46
CA SER A 101 4.16 2.02 5.98
C SER A 101 4.60 1.13 7.14
N GLY A 102 3.64 0.49 7.82
CA GLY A 102 3.84 -0.01 9.17
C GLY A 102 3.96 1.14 10.17
N PRO A 103 4.33 0.83 11.43
CA PRO A 103 4.52 1.85 12.46
C PRO A 103 5.68 2.75 12.06
N ARG A 104 5.53 4.04 12.30
CA ARG A 104 6.59 5.03 12.07
C ARG A 104 7.82 4.64 12.87
N SER A 105 8.97 4.54 12.21
CA SER A 105 10.25 4.30 12.90
C SER A 105 10.61 5.46 13.83
N ASP A 106 11.34 5.17 14.91
CA ASP A 106 11.82 6.15 15.90
C ASP A 106 12.93 7.10 15.38
N GLU A 107 13.07 7.19 14.05
CA GLU A 107 14.03 8.10 13.43
C GLU A 107 13.61 9.56 13.62
N PRO A 108 14.56 10.47 13.94
CA PRO A 108 14.28 11.90 14.04
C PRO A 108 13.67 12.43 12.73
N THR A 109 12.61 13.23 12.83
CA THR A 109 12.12 13.98 11.67
C THR A 109 13.04 15.15 11.35
N ASP A 110 12.90 15.70 10.15
CA ASP A 110 13.41 17.02 9.80
C ASP A 110 12.80 18.14 10.70
N GLU A 111 11.70 17.84 11.40
CA GLU A 111 11.00 18.72 12.36
C GLU A 111 11.46 18.52 13.82
N GLY A 112 12.39 17.60 14.09
CA GLY A 112 12.91 17.32 15.43
C GLY A 112 11.91 16.61 16.37
N PRO A 113 12.09 16.70 17.70
CA PRO A 113 11.35 15.90 18.69
C PRO A 113 9.87 16.28 18.86
N PHE A 114 9.34 17.20 18.05
CA PHE A 114 7.98 17.74 18.16
C PHE A 114 7.05 17.30 17.02
N TYR A 115 7.37 16.19 16.34
CA TYR A 115 6.53 15.65 15.29
C TYR A 115 5.11 15.40 15.80
N ASN A 116 4.13 15.99 15.10
CA ASN A 116 2.71 15.86 15.38
C ASN A 116 1.97 15.41 14.11
N GLY A 117 2.38 14.25 13.59
CA GLY A 117 1.75 13.61 12.44
C GLY A 117 1.33 12.17 12.72
N PRO A 118 0.86 11.45 11.69
CA PRO A 118 0.35 10.10 11.86
C PRO A 118 1.42 9.11 12.33
N SER A 119 0.98 8.08 13.06
CA SER A 119 1.85 6.97 13.48
C SER A 119 2.06 5.93 12.38
N ALA A 120 1.21 5.91 11.35
CA ALA A 120 1.30 5.04 10.20
C ALA A 120 0.53 5.67 9.03
N VAL A 121 0.89 5.32 7.79
CA VAL A 121 0.15 5.73 6.59
C VAL A 121 -0.07 4.57 5.65
N PHE A 122 -1.12 4.67 4.85
CA PHE A 122 -1.43 3.68 3.82
C PHE A 122 -1.88 4.34 2.52
N THR A 123 -1.81 3.63 1.41
CA THR A 123 -2.44 4.03 0.15
C THR A 123 -2.92 2.83 -0.64
N CYS A 124 -3.73 3.09 -1.65
CA CYS A 124 -4.10 2.10 -2.64
C CYS A 124 -4.28 2.74 -4.01
N PHE A 125 -3.96 1.97 -5.05
CA PHE A 125 -4.09 2.40 -6.43
C PHE A 125 -4.32 1.23 -7.36
N GLY A 126 -4.98 1.49 -8.48
CA GLY A 126 -5.15 0.56 -9.58
C GLY A 126 -4.05 0.72 -10.62
N ILE A 127 -3.67 -0.40 -11.23
CA ILE A 127 -2.82 -0.46 -12.40
C ILE A 127 -3.62 -1.08 -13.56
N GLU A 128 -3.52 -0.45 -14.72
CA GLU A 128 -3.97 -1.01 -15.98
C GLU A 128 -2.81 -0.99 -16.98
N ALA A 129 -2.34 -2.18 -17.37
CA ALA A 129 -1.35 -2.36 -18.41
C ALA A 129 -2.03 -2.80 -19.71
N ARG A 130 -1.77 -2.08 -20.81
CA ARG A 130 -2.34 -2.34 -22.13
C ARG A 130 -1.25 -2.83 -23.08
N PHE A 131 -1.47 -3.99 -23.68
CA PHE A 131 -0.54 -4.69 -24.55
C PHE A 131 -0.90 -4.47 -26.01
N ARG A 132 0.13 -4.36 -26.85
CA ARG A 132 0.03 -4.29 -28.30
C ARG A 132 1.14 -5.16 -28.89
N ALA A 133 0.91 -5.70 -30.08
CA ALA A 133 1.91 -6.52 -30.75
C ALA A 133 3.25 -5.76 -30.86
N GLU A 134 4.33 -6.42 -30.43
CA GLU A 134 5.72 -5.96 -30.56
C GLU A 134 6.04 -4.61 -29.89
N ALA A 135 5.19 -4.14 -28.96
CA ALA A 135 5.41 -2.91 -28.21
C ALA A 135 5.44 -3.17 -26.71
N THR A 136 6.25 -2.39 -25.98
CA THR A 136 6.19 -2.33 -24.51
C THR A 136 4.77 -1.94 -24.08
N PRO A 137 4.20 -2.58 -23.04
CA PRO A 137 2.86 -2.24 -22.59
C PRO A 137 2.79 -0.80 -22.09
N SER A 138 1.67 -0.15 -22.34
CA SER A 138 1.35 1.15 -21.74
C SER A 138 0.73 0.92 -20.38
N VAL A 139 1.34 1.47 -19.32
CA VAL A 139 0.93 1.24 -17.94
C VAL A 139 0.37 2.53 -17.36
N ASN A 140 -0.88 2.48 -16.89
CA ASN A 140 -1.56 3.58 -16.24
C ASN A 140 -1.78 3.29 -14.76
N ARG A 141 -1.60 4.30 -13.90
CA ARG A 141 -1.84 4.24 -12.46
C ARG A 141 -2.97 5.19 -12.08
N VAL A 142 -3.89 4.72 -11.25
CA VAL A 142 -4.99 5.54 -10.70
C VAL A 142 -5.02 5.36 -9.19
N ILE A 143 -4.75 6.44 -8.45
CA ILE A 143 -4.90 6.44 -6.99
C ILE A 143 -6.39 6.39 -6.68
N PHE A 144 -6.80 5.45 -5.81
CA PHE A 144 -8.20 5.33 -5.42
C PHE A 144 -8.55 6.31 -4.32
N ASP A 145 -9.82 6.72 -4.25
CA ASP A 145 -10.36 7.56 -3.17
C ASP A 145 -10.64 6.74 -1.89
N GLU A 146 -10.90 5.45 -2.02
CA GLU A 146 -11.13 4.54 -0.91
C GLU A 146 -10.30 3.28 -1.08
N CYS A 147 -9.78 2.76 0.03
CA CYS A 147 -9.06 1.49 0.07
C CYS A 147 -9.94 0.40 0.71
N PRO A 148 -9.71 -0.88 0.40
CA PRO A 148 -10.50 -1.96 0.98
C PRO A 148 -10.47 -1.90 2.50
N ALA A 149 -11.65 -1.73 3.12
CA ALA A 149 -11.76 -1.54 4.57
C ALA A 149 -11.10 -2.68 5.36
N THR A 150 -11.19 -3.91 4.85
CA THR A 150 -10.53 -5.09 5.43
C THR A 150 -9.03 -4.93 5.57
N LEU A 151 -8.35 -4.34 4.58
CA LEU A 151 -6.90 -4.08 4.65
C LEU A 151 -6.58 -2.86 5.50
N VAL A 152 -7.45 -1.84 5.46
CA VAL A 152 -7.27 -0.64 6.31
C VAL A 152 -7.36 -1.00 7.80
N MET A 153 -8.24 -1.93 8.18
CA MET A 153 -8.41 -2.36 9.57
C MET A 153 -7.22 -3.17 10.12
N THR A 154 -6.29 -3.62 9.27
CA THR A 154 -5.07 -4.34 9.70
C THR A 154 -3.83 -3.45 9.75
N VAL A 155 -3.95 -2.17 9.38
CA VAL A 155 -2.90 -1.16 9.53
C VAL A 155 -2.84 -0.71 11.00
N PRO A 156 -1.63 -0.47 11.55
CA PRO A 156 -1.45 -0.14 12.97
C PRO A 156 -1.87 1.30 13.34
#